data_AF-A0A967TMZ2-F1
#
_entry.id   AF-A0A967TMZ2-F1
#
_cell.length_a   1.000
_cell.length_b   1.000
_cell.length_c   1.000
_cell.angle_alpha   90.00
_cell.angle_beta   90.00
_cell.angle_gamma   90.00
#
_symmetry.space_group_name_H-M   'P 1'
#
loop_
_entity.id
_entity.type
_entity.pdbx_description
1 polymer ?
#
loop_
_entity_poly.entity_id
_entity_poly.type
_entity_poly.pdbx_seq_one_letter_code
_entity_poly.pdbx_strand_id
1 'polypeptide(L)' 'GAYGPVNREEVLALDDLLMTGDGRLVPWGADHPTHALMGRFGNVMLVNGRTDYHLEVKRGEVVRFYLTN' A
#
# COMPACT_ATOMS: atom_id res chain seq x y z
N GLY A 1 -13.54 2.60 -24.02
CA GLY A 1 -12.39 2.63 -24.93
C GLY A 1 -11.28 1.83 -24.30
N ALA A 2 -10.60 0.96 -25.04
CA ALA A 2 -9.50 0.15 -24.50
C ALA A 2 -8.27 1.03 -24.25
N TYR A 3 -7.55 0.77 -23.16
CA TYR A 3 -6.28 1.42 -22.87
C TYR A 3 -5.23 1.09 -23.96
N GLY A 4 -4.20 1.93 -24.10
CA GLY A 4 -3.10 1.72 -25.07
C GLY A 4 -2.30 0.42 -24.82
N PRO A 5 -1.48 -0.03 -25.78
CA PRO A 5 -0.66 -1.23 -25.59
C PRO A 5 0.37 -1.03 -24.46
N VAL A 6 0.65 -2.09 -23.71
CA VAL A 6 1.67 -2.12 -22.66
C VAL A 6 2.47 -3.41 -22.73
N ASN A 7 3.68 -3.40 -22.16
CA ASN A 7 4.52 -4.59 -22.09
C ASN A 7 4.05 -5.54 -21.00
N ARG A 8 3.59 -5.01 -19.86
CA ARG A 8 2.99 -5.79 -18.76
C ARG A 8 2.11 -4.94 -17.84
N GLU A 9 1.34 -5.64 -17.03
CA GLU A 9 0.44 -5.08 -16.03
C GLU A 9 0.84 -5.55 -14.63
N GLU A 10 0.75 -4.67 -13.65
CA GLU A 10 1.12 -4.92 -12.26
C GLU A 10 -0.01 -4.44 -11.34
N VAL A 11 -0.45 -5.29 -10.41
CA VAL A 11 -1.46 -4.91 -9.41
C VAL A 11 -0.76 -4.61 -8.10
N LEU A 12 -0.99 -3.42 -7.57
CA LEU A 12 -0.42 -2.95 -6.31
C LEU A 12 -1.55 -2.61 -5.34
N ALA A 13 -1.65 -3.39 -4.29
CA ALA A 13 -2.44 -3.07 -3.11
C ALA A 13 -1.60 -2.21 -2.17
N LEU A 14 -2.10 -1.03 -1.83
CA LEU A 14 -1.50 -0.09 -0.90
C LEU A 14 -2.21 -0.22 0.44
N ASP A 15 -1.45 -0.29 1.53
CA ASP A 15 -1.99 -0.37 2.89
C ASP A 15 -1.04 0.36 3.86
N ASP A 16 -1.48 0.58 5.09
CA ASP A 16 -0.66 1.14 6.15
C ASP A 16 -0.80 0.42 7.51
N LEU A 17 0.27 0.50 8.30
CA LEU A 17 0.32 0.01 9.67
C LEU A 17 0.67 1.16 10.61
N LEU A 18 -0.09 1.30 11.70
CA LEU A 18 0.31 2.14 12.83
C LEU A 18 1.14 1.29 13.80
N MET A 19 2.40 1.69 13.90
CA MET A 19 3.38 1.10 14.79
C MET A 19 3.76 2.09 15.87
N THR A 20 4.02 1.58 17.07
CA THR A 20 4.58 2.33 18.19
C THR A 20 6.05 2.70 17.92
N GLY A 21 6.59 3.63 18.71
CA GLY A 21 8.00 4.05 18.57
C GLY A 21 9.03 2.93 18.81
N ASP A 22 8.65 1.86 19.50
CA ASP A 22 9.45 0.65 19.73
C ASP A 22 9.19 -0.46 18.67
N GLY A 23 8.48 -0.15 17.58
CA GLY A 23 8.32 -1.06 16.45
C GLY A 23 7.28 -2.17 16.65
N ARG A 24 6.34 -2.00 17.59
CA ARG A 24 5.22 -2.93 17.79
C ARG A 24 3.98 -2.43 17.07
N LEU A 25 3.12 -3.34 16.63
CA LEU A 25 1.80 -2.96 16.13
C LEU A 25 0.97 -2.37 17.27
N VAL A 26 0.35 -1.21 17.03
CA VAL A 26 -0.69 -0.70 17.93
C VAL A 26 -1.88 -1.67 17.88
N PRO A 27 -2.26 -2.32 19.00
CA PRO A 27 -3.34 -3.29 19.02
C PRO A 27 -4.67 -2.67 18.61
N TRP A 28 -5.48 -3.47 17.93
CA TRP A 28 -6.87 -3.11 17.65
C TRP A 28 -7.66 -3.02 18.97
N GLY A 29 -8.35 -1.90 19.19
CA GLY A 29 -9.30 -1.74 20.29
C GLY A 29 -8.73 -1.35 21.67
N ALA A 30 -7.48 -0.90 21.76
CA ALA A 30 -6.90 -0.44 23.03
C ALA A 30 -7.53 0.89 23.54
N ASP A 31 -7.92 1.77 22.61
CA ASP A 31 -8.72 2.95 22.91
C ASP A 31 -9.85 3.03 21.89
N HIS A 32 -11.08 3.16 22.37
CA HIS A 32 -12.25 3.38 21.51
C HIS A 32 -11.94 4.54 20.54
N PRO A 33 -12.08 4.36 19.22
CA PRO A 33 -11.85 5.48 18.34
C PRO A 33 -13.04 6.42 18.54
N THR A 34 -12.81 7.60 19.12
CA THR A 34 -13.83 8.65 19.18
C THR A 34 -14.32 9.05 17.77
N HIS A 35 -13.58 8.63 16.73
CA HIS A 35 -13.89 8.81 15.31
C HIS A 35 -13.59 7.52 14.52
N ALA A 36 -14.20 6.38 14.87
CA ALA A 36 -14.02 5.08 14.19
C ALA A 36 -14.30 5.13 12.67
N LEU A 37 -15.03 6.15 12.22
CA LEU A 37 -15.41 6.37 10.83
C LEU A 37 -14.32 7.04 9.97
N MET A 38 -13.20 7.50 10.56
CA MET A 38 -12.11 8.17 9.81
C MET A 38 -10.97 7.23 9.39
N GLY A 39 -11.00 5.97 9.83
CA GLY A 39 -9.87 5.06 9.68
C GLY A 39 -8.70 5.41 10.60
N ARG A 40 -7.72 4.50 10.67
CA ARG A 40 -6.46 4.72 11.37
C ARG A 40 -5.43 5.12 10.31
N PHE A 41 -4.79 6.28 10.47
CA PHE A 41 -3.63 6.62 9.65
C PHE A 41 -2.40 5.89 10.20
N GLY A 42 -1.89 4.91 9.45
CA GLY A 42 -0.64 4.24 9.76
C GLY A 42 0.58 5.12 9.50
N ASN A 43 1.70 4.77 10.15
CA ASN A 43 3.00 5.42 9.97
C ASN A 43 3.99 4.55 9.19
N VAL A 44 3.59 3.34 8.80
CA VAL A 44 4.37 2.41 7.99
C VAL A 44 3.57 2.04 6.76
N MET A 45 4.05 2.43 5.58
CA MET A 45 3.41 2.12 4.30
C MET A 45 3.76 0.72 3.82
N LEU A 46 2.80 0.06 3.19
CA LEU A 46 2.94 -1.25 2.56
C LEU A 46 2.52 -1.18 1.10
N VAL A 47 3.24 -1.94 0.28
CA VAL A 47 2.84 -2.29 -1.09
C VAL A 47 2.83 -3.80 -1.19
N ASN A 48 1.68 -4.40 -1.49
CA ASN A 48 1.47 -5.84 -1.50
C ASN A 48 1.98 -6.52 -0.20
N GLY A 49 1.75 -5.89 0.95
CA GLY A 49 2.15 -6.39 2.28
C GLY A 49 3.63 -6.23 2.61
N ARG A 50 4.41 -5.51 1.80
CA ARG A 50 5.85 -5.30 2.00
C ARG A 50 6.19 -3.83 2.21
N THR A 51 7.13 -3.55 3.10
CA THR A 51 7.69 -2.20 3.32
C THR A 51 8.80 -1.83 2.32
N ASP A 52 9.29 -2.82 1.58
CA ASP A 52 10.47 -2.74 0.71
C ASP A 52 10.14 -3.17 -0.74
N TYR A 53 8.96 -2.78 -1.24
CA TYR A 53 8.58 -3.15 -2.60
C TYR A 53 9.55 -2.56 -3.64
N HIS A 54 10.11 -3.45 -4.46
CA HIS A 54 10.97 -3.12 -5.58
C HIS A 54 10.47 -3.81 -6.84
N LEU A 55 10.54 -3.10 -7.97
CA LEU A 55 10.19 -3.64 -9.28
C LEU A 55 11.32 -3.37 -10.27
N GLU A 56 11.86 -4.42 -10.87
CA GLU A 56 12.81 -4.29 -11.97
C GLU A 56 12.07 -4.13 -13.29
N VAL A 57 12.47 -3.12 -14.07
CA VAL A 57 11.90 -2.82 -15.38
C VAL A 57 12.99 -2.66 -16.42
N LYS A 58 12.69 -3.00 -17.67
CA LYS A 58 13.60 -2.81 -18.79
C LYS A 58 13.48 -1.39 -19.33
N ARG A 59 14.57 -0.86 -19.88
CA ARG A 59 14.55 0.45 -20.57
C ARG A 59 13.54 0.39 -21.73
N GLY A 60 12.61 1.35 -21.76
CA GLY A 60 11.55 1.43 -22.78
C GLY A 60 10.32 0.57 -22.48
N GLU A 61 10.30 -0.15 -21.35
CA GLU A 61 9.14 -0.93 -20.95
C GLU A 61 8.01 -0.02 -20.44
N VAL A 62 6.83 -0.19 -21.01
CA VAL A 62 5.60 0.43 -20.52
C VAL A 62 4.91 -0.56 -19.59
N VAL A 63 4.87 -0.22 -18.30
CA VAL A 63 4.17 -1.00 -17.27
C VAL A 63 2.90 -0.27 -16.87
N ARG A 64 1.77 -0.97 -16.87
CA ARG A 64 0.50 -0.45 -16.34
C ARG A 64 0.31 -0.89 -14.90
N PHE A 65 0.14 0.07 -14.01
CA PHE A 65 -0.21 -0.22 -12.63
C PHE A 65 -1.71 -0.10 -12.40
N TYR A 66 -2.27 -1.12 -11.76
CA TYR A 66 -3.58 -1.07 -11.13
C TYR A 66 -3.39 -0.89 -9.64
N LEU A 67 -3.81 0.26 -9.12
CA LEU A 67 -3.65 0.62 -7.72
C LEU A 67 -4.98 0.44 -6.99
N THR A 68 -4.92 -0.17 -5.82
CA THR A 68 -6.04 -0.21 -4.87
C THR A 68 -5.53 0.22 -3.49
N ASN A 69 -6.39 0.89 -2.73
CA ASN A 69 -6.20 1.28 -1.33
C ASN A 69 -7.42 0.80 -0.55
#